data_AF-A0A8S4A5D5-F1
#
_entry.id   AF-A0A8S4A5D5-F1
#
_cell.length_a   1.000
_cell.length_b   1.000
_cell.length_c   1.000
_cell.angle_alpha   90.00
_cell.angle_beta   90.00
_cell.angle_gamma   90.00
#
_symmetry.space_group_name_H-M   'P 1'
#
loop_
_entity.id
_entity.type
_entity.pdbx_description
1 polymer ?
#
loop_
_entity_poly.entity_id
_entity_poly.type
_entity_poly.pdbx_seq_one_letter_code
_entity_poly.pdbx_strand_id
1 'polypeptide(L)'
;MANRSGIAVSSSRFACLRIEDDDENESKQSMKPKQEKNANSTAAAKKKNKKKKEANETEKLKNLAFGKVGGGSGGKGHPHKNVAGDGGDEGKAWNSWKEHDKEAVEEQFKDDLEKALLQSRLEAEKKQQEAKKLKERIDAGLEVPTTREGRKKKKQKEKPQPMSLEQFKQLPPDRPVASDDSEDEVNGHPVVPQVQTSLPPSQQDPKFFNSIQEDAEQILKHEKIQEEYRKQYTSDSVIVAKLKADLEKKDEELQQIKAKVESMEDELKQVKKRNKQLCVILAQGEMKDKAQVLLQVDELTAVKDELTDQVADLTAELEKEKSKNHALKAELDKLKTNKHGK
;
A
#
# COMPACT_ATOMS: atom_id res chain seq x y z
N MET A 1 27.69 9.16 55.37
CA MET A 1 27.81 10.06 54.20
C MET A 1 27.19 9.34 53.01
N ALA A 2 26.33 10.00 52.23
CA ALA A 2 25.55 9.34 51.19
C ALA A 2 26.25 9.40 49.83
N ASN A 3 26.54 8.24 49.23
CA ASN A 3 27.02 8.14 47.85
C ASN A 3 25.88 8.46 46.89
N ARG A 4 26.03 9.53 46.10
CA ARG A 4 25.19 9.77 44.91
C ARG A 4 25.89 9.18 43.69
N SER A 5 25.47 8.01 43.25
CA SER A 5 25.84 7.47 41.94
C SER A 5 25.26 8.38 40.85
N GLY A 6 26.11 8.88 39.95
CA GLY A 6 25.68 9.75 38.86
C GLY A 6 24.81 9.00 37.84
N ILE A 7 23.71 9.62 37.42
CA ILE A 7 22.88 9.12 36.32
C ILE A 7 23.63 9.35 35.01
N ALA A 8 23.87 8.29 34.24
CA ALA A 8 24.41 8.40 32.90
C ALA A 8 23.37 9.06 31.97
N VAL A 9 23.67 10.25 31.47
CA VAL A 9 22.80 10.95 30.52
C VAL A 9 22.89 10.26 29.17
N SER A 10 21.82 9.57 28.78
CA SER A 10 21.66 9.02 27.43
C SER A 10 21.67 10.16 26.41
N SER A 11 22.57 10.10 25.42
CA SER A 11 22.62 11.09 24.34
C SER A 11 21.32 11.02 23.52
N SER A 12 20.62 12.15 23.40
CA SER A 12 19.38 12.26 22.64
C SER A 12 19.53 11.69 21.21
N ARG A 13 18.56 10.90 20.75
CA ARG A 13 18.56 10.36 19.37
C ARG A 13 18.47 11.44 18.29
N PHE A 14 18.08 12.66 18.68
CA PHE A 14 18.04 13.84 17.83
C PHE A 14 19.40 14.55 17.69
N ALA A 15 20.44 14.15 18.44
CA ALA A 15 21.77 14.75 18.35
C ALA A 15 22.50 14.51 17.01
N CYS A 16 21.99 13.59 16.18
CA CYS A 16 22.50 13.33 14.83
C CYS A 16 21.75 14.11 13.73
N LEU A 17 20.65 14.80 14.07
CA LEU A 17 19.93 15.68 13.14
C LEU A 17 20.62 17.04 13.12
N ARG A 18 21.05 17.48 11.94
CA ARG A 18 21.49 18.86 11.74
C ARG A 18 20.27 19.77 11.81
N ILE A 19 20.33 20.79 12.66
CA ILE A 19 19.32 21.84 12.74
C ILE A 19 19.71 22.88 11.69
N GLU A 20 19.01 22.92 10.56
CA GLU A 20 19.32 23.79 9.41
C GLU A 20 19.05 25.30 9.65
N ASP A 21 18.83 25.70 10.90
CA ASP A 21 18.42 27.05 11.33
C ASP A 21 19.43 27.70 12.32
N ASP A 22 20.57 27.03 12.59
CA ASP A 22 21.61 27.48 13.57
C ASP A 22 22.95 27.91 12.88
N ASP A 23 22.98 27.97 11.55
CA ASP A 23 24.19 28.31 10.75
C ASP A 23 24.41 29.84 10.54
N GLU A 24 23.68 30.71 11.26
CA GLU A 24 23.94 32.16 11.32
C GLU A 24 24.30 32.64 12.74
N ASN A 25 25.48 32.25 13.28
CA ASN A 25 26.47 33.16 13.94
C ASN A 25 27.48 32.44 14.87
N GLU A 26 28.54 31.82 14.33
CA GLU A 26 29.81 31.59 15.06
C GLU A 26 31.01 32.00 14.18
N SER A 27 31.58 33.17 14.46
CA SER A 27 32.66 33.77 13.69
C SER A 27 34.04 33.55 14.32
N LYS A 28 34.79 32.50 13.93
CA LYS A 28 36.22 32.36 14.27
C LYS A 28 37.13 31.87 13.13
N GLN A 29 37.73 32.85 12.47
CA GLN A 29 39.16 32.92 12.09
C GLN A 29 39.92 31.63 11.71
N SER A 30 40.32 31.52 10.44
CA SER A 30 41.75 31.26 10.09
C SER A 30 42.08 31.49 8.59
N MET A 31 43.24 32.14 8.38
CA MET A 31 44.14 32.10 7.20
C MET A 31 43.61 32.38 5.77
N LYS A 32 43.92 33.60 5.27
CA LYS A 32 44.22 33.93 3.85
C LYS A 32 45.75 33.80 3.63
N PRO A 33 46.31 33.58 2.41
CA PRO A 33 46.25 34.50 1.24
C PRO A 33 46.13 33.78 -0.14
N LYS A 34 45.97 34.37 -1.34
CA LYS A 34 45.67 35.71 -1.92
C LYS A 34 45.94 35.61 -3.44
N GLN A 35 45.30 36.50 -4.21
CA GLN A 35 45.46 36.77 -5.66
C GLN A 35 44.62 35.84 -6.56
N GLU A 36 44.07 36.28 -7.71
CA GLU A 36 44.28 37.57 -8.42
C GLU A 36 42.99 38.15 -9.07
N LYS A 37 43.12 39.38 -9.59
CA LYS A 37 42.13 40.29 -10.20
C LYS A 37 41.86 40.08 -11.71
N ASN A 38 40.59 40.31 -12.12
CA ASN A 38 40.14 41.23 -13.19
C ASN A 38 38.59 41.18 -13.21
N ALA A 39 37.79 42.23 -13.05
CA ALA A 39 37.74 43.56 -13.69
C ALA A 39 37.14 43.56 -15.11
N ASN A 40 35.82 43.81 -15.21
CA ASN A 40 35.33 44.96 -15.99
C ASN A 40 33.94 45.47 -15.56
N SER A 41 33.70 46.75 -15.83
CA SER A 41 32.48 47.56 -15.65
C SER A 41 31.45 47.34 -16.79
N THR A 42 30.20 47.87 -16.85
CA THR A 42 29.36 48.77 -16.04
C THR A 42 27.92 48.73 -16.61
N ALA A 43 26.87 48.83 -15.80
CA ALA A 43 25.60 49.51 -16.16
C ALA A 43 24.69 49.65 -14.92
N ALA A 44 24.01 50.78 -14.77
CA ALA A 44 23.13 51.07 -13.64
C ALA A 44 21.65 51.05 -14.05
N ALA A 45 20.76 50.56 -13.16
CA ALA A 45 19.49 51.21 -12.78
C ALA A 45 18.59 50.31 -11.89
N LYS A 46 17.67 50.96 -11.14
CA LYS A 46 16.48 50.38 -10.46
C LYS A 46 16.69 49.49 -9.21
N LYS A 47 17.16 50.11 -8.11
CA LYS A 47 16.72 49.74 -6.74
C LYS A 47 15.41 50.49 -6.41
N LYS A 48 14.32 49.77 -6.08
CA LYS A 48 13.24 50.09 -5.09
C LYS A 48 11.93 49.32 -5.38
N ASN A 49 11.83 48.05 -4.94
CA ASN A 49 10.62 47.44 -4.34
C ASN A 49 10.82 45.93 -4.11
N LYS A 50 11.48 45.56 -3.01
CA LYS A 50 11.51 44.18 -2.49
C LYS A 50 11.70 44.17 -0.98
N LYS A 51 10.70 44.67 -0.23
CA LYS A 51 10.66 44.58 1.25
C LYS A 51 9.24 44.58 1.85
N LYS A 52 8.22 44.25 1.04
CA LYS A 52 6.80 44.24 1.45
C LYS A 52 6.08 42.91 1.17
N LYS A 53 6.80 41.87 0.73
CA LYS A 53 6.24 40.54 0.42
C LYS A 53 6.53 39.51 1.52
N GLU A 54 7.76 39.46 2.01
CA GLU A 54 8.23 38.52 3.07
C GLU A 54 7.48 38.69 4.42
N ALA A 55 7.05 39.91 4.76
CA ALA A 55 6.29 40.16 5.99
C ALA A 55 4.92 39.45 6.03
N ASN A 56 4.26 39.31 4.88
CA ASN A 56 2.94 38.67 4.77
C ASN A 56 3.09 37.13 4.72
N GLU A 57 4.23 36.64 4.26
CA GLU A 57 4.57 35.21 4.21
C GLU A 57 4.96 34.69 5.61
N THR A 58 5.78 35.44 6.35
CA THR A 58 6.07 35.15 7.77
C THR A 58 4.83 35.28 8.65
N GLU A 59 3.95 36.26 8.43
CA GLU A 59 2.68 36.38 9.16
C GLU A 59 1.72 35.21 8.85
N LYS A 60 1.66 34.73 7.60
CA LYS A 60 0.90 33.52 7.23
C LYS A 60 1.48 32.25 7.86
N LEU A 61 2.80 32.05 7.79
CA LEU A 61 3.46 30.90 8.41
C LEU A 61 3.26 30.90 9.93
N LYS A 62 3.30 32.06 10.58
CA LYS A 62 3.05 32.19 12.03
C LYS A 62 1.60 31.87 12.40
N ASN A 63 0.64 32.28 11.58
CA ASN A 63 -0.78 31.94 11.75
C ASN A 63 -1.10 30.46 11.44
N LEU A 64 -0.28 29.80 10.60
CA LEU A 64 -0.41 28.37 10.26
C LEU A 64 0.25 27.47 11.32
N ALA A 65 1.39 27.89 11.87
CA ALA A 65 2.13 27.14 12.91
C ALA A 65 1.54 27.33 14.32
N PHE A 66 1.00 28.52 14.62
CA PHE A 66 0.38 28.84 15.91
C PHE A 66 -1.04 29.34 15.69
N GLY A 67 -1.99 28.40 15.66
CA GLY A 67 -3.42 28.68 15.50
C GLY A 67 -3.87 29.80 16.45
N LYS A 68 -4.59 30.79 15.89
CA LYS A 68 -4.95 32.09 16.46
C LYS A 68 -5.27 32.10 17.97
N VAL A 69 -4.24 32.28 18.80
CA VAL A 69 -4.39 32.54 20.25
C VAL A 69 -4.84 33.99 20.43
N GLY A 70 -6.16 34.20 20.50
CA GLY A 70 -6.77 35.53 20.52
C GLY A 70 -6.56 36.30 21.83
N GLY A 71 -5.74 37.35 21.80
CA GLY A 71 -5.61 38.33 22.87
C GLY A 71 -6.60 39.49 22.76
N GLY A 72 -7.75 39.38 23.43
CA GLY A 72 -8.55 40.46 24.04
C GLY A 72 -9.09 41.64 23.21
N SER A 73 -10.43 41.72 23.10
CA SER A 73 -11.22 42.89 23.58
C SER A 73 -12.75 42.73 23.38
N GLY A 74 -13.51 42.76 24.49
CA GLY A 74 -14.90 43.29 24.58
C GLY A 74 -16.08 42.58 23.90
N GLY A 75 -16.95 41.92 24.68
CA GLY A 75 -18.33 41.58 24.25
C GLY A 75 -19.05 40.50 25.10
N LYS A 76 -20.09 40.88 25.85
CA LYS A 76 -20.87 40.05 26.79
C LYS A 76 -21.76 38.98 26.10
N GLY A 77 -21.98 37.82 26.76
CA GLY A 77 -23.29 37.13 26.76
C GLY A 77 -23.38 35.70 26.20
N HIS A 78 -23.63 34.71 27.08
CA HIS A 78 -23.93 33.28 26.83
C HIS A 78 -25.39 33.02 26.33
N PRO A 79 -25.84 31.78 25.98
CA PRO A 79 -25.21 30.46 26.18
C PRO A 79 -25.16 29.48 24.99
N HIS A 80 -24.39 28.42 25.23
CA HIS A 80 -24.22 27.16 24.48
C HIS A 80 -25.33 26.70 23.53
N LYS A 81 -24.91 26.36 22.30
CA LYS A 81 -25.52 25.29 21.51
C LYS A 81 -24.39 24.38 21.02
N ASN A 82 -24.42 23.10 21.42
CA ASN A 82 -23.39 22.14 21.04
C ASN A 82 -23.50 21.82 19.53
N VAL A 83 -22.66 22.47 18.73
CA VAL A 83 -22.34 22.01 17.37
C VAL A 83 -21.11 21.13 17.50
N ALA A 84 -21.29 19.83 17.28
CA ALA A 84 -20.17 18.89 17.21
C ALA A 84 -19.23 19.30 16.06
N GLY A 85 -17.93 19.12 16.28
CA GLY A 85 -16.90 19.81 15.50
C GLY A 85 -16.91 19.50 14.01
N ASP A 86 -16.69 20.55 13.21
CA ASP A 86 -16.18 20.45 11.85
C ASP A 86 -14.72 19.95 11.89
N GLY A 87 -14.56 18.63 11.99
CA GLY A 87 -13.28 17.93 11.88
C GLY A 87 -12.90 17.58 10.44
N GLY A 88 -13.49 18.27 9.45
CA GLY A 88 -13.41 17.90 8.03
C GLY A 88 -12.02 17.99 7.41
N ASP A 89 -11.11 18.79 7.99
CA ASP A 89 -9.78 19.06 7.46
C ASP A 89 -8.69 18.19 8.12
N GLU A 90 -8.69 18.08 9.46
CA GLU A 90 -7.78 17.20 10.20
C GLU A 90 -7.91 15.73 9.77
N GLY A 91 -9.13 15.25 9.50
CA GLY A 91 -9.37 13.90 8.99
C GLY A 91 -8.77 13.65 7.60
N LYS A 92 -8.64 14.69 6.75
CA LYS A 92 -7.99 14.59 5.43
C LYS A 92 -6.48 14.54 5.58
N ALA A 93 -5.92 15.41 6.42
CA ALA A 93 -4.50 15.42 6.74
C ALA A 93 -4.04 14.08 7.35
N TRP A 94 -4.80 13.54 8.32
CA TRP A 94 -4.54 12.25 8.94
C TRP A 94 -4.59 11.08 7.94
N ASN A 95 -5.57 11.07 7.03
CA ASN A 95 -5.64 10.04 6.00
C ASN A 95 -4.45 10.12 5.03
N SER A 96 -4.02 11.31 4.63
CA SER A 96 -2.84 11.51 3.79
C SER A 96 -1.54 11.07 4.48
N TRP A 97 -1.37 11.37 5.77
CA TRP A 97 -0.25 10.85 6.57
C TRP A 97 -0.25 9.33 6.65
N LYS A 98 -1.41 8.71 6.87
CA LYS A 98 -1.53 7.24 6.91
C LYS A 98 -1.25 6.58 5.55
N GLU A 99 -1.61 7.24 4.45
CA GLU A 99 -1.31 6.79 3.09
C GLU A 99 0.19 6.88 2.79
N HIS A 100 0.83 8.00 3.14
CA HIS A 100 2.27 8.21 3.01
C HIS A 100 3.10 7.25 3.90
N ASP A 101 2.67 7.01 5.15
CA ASP A 101 3.31 6.04 6.06
C ASP A 101 3.24 4.61 5.48
N LYS A 102 2.07 4.23 4.93
CA LYS A 102 1.89 2.96 4.22
C LYS A 102 2.76 2.87 2.97
N GLU A 103 2.86 3.94 2.17
CA GLU A 103 3.70 3.98 0.96
C GLU A 103 5.18 3.86 1.31
N ALA A 104 5.67 4.59 2.31
CA ALA A 104 7.06 4.50 2.79
C ALA A 104 7.40 3.09 3.33
N VAL A 105 6.47 2.46 4.05
CA VAL A 105 6.63 1.07 4.50
C VAL A 105 6.65 0.09 3.32
N GLU A 106 5.79 0.27 2.32
CA GLU A 106 5.80 -0.54 1.10
C GLU A 106 7.06 -0.34 0.24
N GLU A 107 7.61 0.88 0.19
CA GLU A 107 8.89 1.18 -0.47
C GLU A 107 10.05 0.49 0.25
N GLN A 108 10.13 0.61 1.57
CA GLN A 108 11.16 -0.09 2.35
C GLN A 108 11.08 -1.62 2.17
N PHE A 109 9.88 -2.21 2.12
CA PHE A 109 9.72 -3.64 1.84
C PHE A 109 10.13 -4.04 0.42
N LYS A 110 9.95 -3.17 -0.59
CA LYS A 110 10.42 -3.41 -1.97
C LYS A 110 11.95 -3.39 -2.02
N ASP A 111 12.58 -2.41 -1.37
CA ASP A 111 14.03 -2.28 -1.30
C ASP A 111 14.69 -3.47 -0.58
N ASP A 112 14.16 -3.87 0.58
CA ASP A 112 14.65 -5.04 1.31
C ASP A 112 14.47 -6.34 0.52
N LEU A 113 13.37 -6.47 -0.26
CA LEU A 113 13.14 -7.61 -1.15
C LEU A 113 14.13 -7.63 -2.33
N GLU A 114 14.36 -6.50 -2.99
CA GLU A 114 15.34 -6.39 -4.09
C GLU A 114 16.75 -6.73 -3.59
N LYS A 115 17.14 -6.19 -2.44
CA LYS A 115 18.40 -6.46 -1.78
C LYS A 115 18.56 -7.93 -1.40
N ALA A 116 17.52 -8.58 -0.87
CA ALA A 116 17.53 -10.01 -0.56
C ALA A 116 17.66 -10.87 -1.82
N LEU A 117 16.99 -10.52 -2.92
CA LEU A 117 17.11 -11.20 -4.21
C LEU A 117 18.52 -11.04 -4.81
N LEU A 118 19.12 -9.85 -4.71
CA LEU A 118 20.48 -9.60 -5.16
C LEU A 118 21.50 -10.40 -4.33
N GLN A 119 21.36 -10.43 -3.00
CA GLN A 119 22.18 -11.23 -2.10
C GLN A 119 22.05 -12.73 -2.39
N SER A 120 20.84 -13.23 -2.60
CA SER A 120 20.59 -14.64 -2.95
C SER A 120 21.26 -15.03 -4.28
N ARG A 121 21.24 -14.14 -5.29
CA ARG A 121 21.97 -14.36 -6.56
C ARG A 121 23.49 -14.41 -6.35
N LEU A 122 24.05 -13.48 -5.59
CA LEU A 122 25.48 -13.45 -5.28
C LEU A 122 25.92 -14.68 -4.47
N GLU A 123 25.12 -15.12 -3.51
CA GLU A 123 25.39 -16.33 -2.74
C GLU A 123 25.30 -17.59 -3.61
N ALA A 124 24.29 -17.69 -4.47
CA ALA A 124 24.15 -18.80 -5.42
C ALA A 124 25.34 -18.87 -6.40
N GLU A 125 25.81 -17.72 -6.90
CA GLU A 125 27.01 -17.67 -7.74
C GLU A 125 28.25 -18.08 -6.95
N LYS A 126 28.48 -17.51 -5.76
CA LYS A 126 29.61 -17.86 -4.89
C LYS A 126 29.65 -19.35 -4.57
N LYS A 127 28.50 -19.92 -4.19
CA LYS A 127 28.34 -21.37 -3.93
C LYS A 127 28.60 -22.21 -5.19
N GLN A 128 28.23 -21.73 -6.37
CA GLN A 128 28.57 -22.40 -7.63
C GLN A 128 30.08 -22.31 -7.93
N GLN A 129 30.73 -21.18 -7.66
CA GLN A 129 32.19 -21.04 -7.80
C GLN A 129 32.95 -21.91 -6.78
N GLU A 130 32.48 -21.99 -5.53
CA GLU A 130 33.03 -22.89 -4.51
C GLU A 130 32.85 -24.36 -4.89
N ALA A 131 31.69 -24.75 -5.42
CA ALA A 131 31.46 -26.10 -5.94
C ALA A 131 32.37 -26.44 -7.15
N LYS A 132 32.63 -25.47 -8.04
CA LYS A 132 33.61 -25.62 -9.15
C LYS A 132 35.03 -25.80 -8.62
N LYS A 133 35.48 -24.94 -7.69
CA LYS A 133 36.81 -25.03 -7.06
C LYS A 133 36.99 -26.32 -6.25
N LEU A 134 35.96 -26.77 -5.54
CA LEU A 134 35.97 -28.05 -4.83
C LEU A 134 36.15 -29.21 -5.81
N LYS A 135 35.42 -29.19 -6.93
CA LYS A 135 35.57 -30.19 -7.99
C LYS A 135 36.97 -30.16 -8.61
N GLU A 136 37.53 -29.00 -8.91
CA GLU A 136 38.91 -28.87 -9.40
C GLU A 136 39.94 -29.39 -8.39
N ARG A 137 39.77 -29.14 -7.08
CA ARG A 137 40.66 -29.67 -6.04
C ARG A 137 40.55 -31.19 -5.88
N ILE A 138 39.37 -31.77 -6.10
CA ILE A 138 39.17 -33.23 -6.18
C ILE A 138 39.83 -33.81 -7.44
N ASP A 139 39.60 -33.20 -8.62
CA ASP A 139 40.18 -33.65 -9.89
C ASP A 139 41.72 -33.49 -9.91
N ALA A 140 42.26 -32.50 -9.19
CA ALA A 140 43.71 -32.30 -8.97
C ALA A 140 44.30 -33.17 -7.83
N GLY A 141 43.48 -33.99 -7.14
CA GLY A 141 43.94 -34.91 -6.10
C GLY A 141 44.32 -34.27 -4.75
N LEU A 142 43.96 -33.00 -4.52
CA LEU A 142 44.22 -32.30 -3.25
C LEU A 142 43.14 -32.58 -2.18
N GLU A 143 41.97 -33.09 -2.54
CA GLU A 143 40.91 -33.51 -1.60
C GLU A 143 40.22 -34.82 -2.01
N VAL A 144 39.75 -35.56 -1.00
CA VAL A 144 39.06 -36.84 -1.19
C VAL A 144 37.56 -36.60 -1.44
N PRO A 145 36.96 -37.14 -2.51
CA PRO A 145 35.53 -36.95 -2.78
C PRO A 145 34.66 -37.65 -1.73
N THR A 146 33.89 -36.84 -0.99
CA THR A 146 33.02 -37.28 0.11
C THR A 146 31.66 -37.82 -0.34
N THR A 147 31.29 -37.69 -1.62
CA THR A 147 29.97 -38.07 -2.14
C THR A 147 29.98 -39.37 -2.94
N ARG A 148 28.98 -40.22 -2.67
CA ARG A 148 28.87 -41.62 -3.14
C ARG A 148 28.60 -41.78 -4.65
N GLU A 149 28.39 -40.69 -5.39
CA GLU A 149 27.95 -40.73 -6.80
C GLU A 149 29.07 -40.99 -7.82
N GLY A 150 30.32 -40.62 -7.51
CA GLY A 150 31.44 -40.75 -8.45
C GLY A 150 31.73 -42.19 -8.92
N ARG A 151 31.34 -43.22 -8.15
CA ARG A 151 31.65 -44.63 -8.44
C ARG A 151 30.77 -45.31 -9.49
N LYS A 152 29.67 -44.71 -9.96
CA LYS A 152 28.68 -45.43 -10.81
C LYS A 152 29.01 -45.50 -12.31
N LYS A 153 29.89 -44.65 -12.86
CA LYS A 153 30.09 -44.52 -14.33
C LYS A 153 31.00 -45.57 -15.00
N LYS A 154 31.49 -46.60 -14.29
CA LYS A 154 32.35 -47.67 -14.87
C LYS A 154 31.75 -49.09 -14.84
N LYS A 155 30.51 -49.30 -14.38
CA LYS A 155 29.82 -50.61 -14.33
C LYS A 155 28.45 -50.62 -15.04
N GLN A 156 28.41 -50.23 -16.32
CA GLN A 156 27.20 -50.26 -17.16
C GLN A 156 27.37 -50.99 -18.52
N LYS A 157 28.34 -51.92 -18.63
CA LYS A 157 28.48 -52.78 -19.83
C LYS A 157 28.07 -54.25 -19.65
N GLU A 158 27.75 -54.67 -18.43
CA GLU A 158 27.29 -56.02 -18.13
C GLU A 158 26.03 -55.96 -17.25
N LYS A 159 24.88 -55.93 -17.93
CA LYS A 159 23.61 -56.39 -17.36
C LYS A 159 23.08 -57.46 -18.30
N PRO A 160 22.69 -58.66 -17.82
CA PRO A 160 22.05 -59.64 -18.67
C PRO A 160 20.74 -59.06 -19.22
N GLN A 161 20.53 -59.21 -20.52
CA GLN A 161 19.31 -58.76 -21.18
C GLN A 161 18.16 -59.70 -20.79
N PRO A 162 17.06 -59.21 -20.20
CA PRO A 162 15.91 -60.07 -19.91
C PRO A 162 15.28 -60.55 -21.22
N MET A 163 15.18 -61.87 -21.38
CA MET A 163 14.55 -62.49 -22.56
C MET A 163 13.02 -62.43 -22.44
N SER A 164 12.31 -62.41 -23.57
CA SER A 164 10.84 -62.33 -23.58
C SER A 164 10.17 -63.65 -23.18
N LEU A 165 8.90 -63.57 -22.77
CA LEU A 165 8.11 -64.75 -22.36
C LEU A 165 7.94 -65.78 -23.49
N GLU A 166 7.74 -65.34 -24.73
CA GLU A 166 7.75 -66.24 -25.91
C GLU A 166 9.11 -66.95 -26.08
N GLN A 167 10.22 -66.23 -25.87
CA GLN A 167 11.56 -66.76 -26.04
C GLN A 167 11.94 -67.80 -24.97
N PHE A 168 11.37 -67.68 -23.76
CA PHE A 168 11.48 -68.70 -22.71
C PHE A 168 10.66 -69.96 -23.04
N LYS A 169 9.44 -69.80 -23.57
CA LYS A 169 8.56 -70.93 -23.93
C LYS A 169 9.04 -71.77 -25.13
N GLN A 170 10.00 -71.27 -25.90
CA GLN A 170 10.59 -71.96 -27.06
C GLN A 170 11.86 -72.75 -26.74
N LEU A 171 12.36 -72.70 -25.49
CA LEU A 171 13.50 -73.51 -25.07
C LEU A 171 13.08 -75.00 -25.00
N PRO A 172 13.86 -75.94 -25.59
CA PRO A 172 13.61 -77.36 -25.42
C PRO A 172 13.71 -77.75 -23.94
N PRO A 173 12.84 -78.64 -23.43
CA PRO A 173 13.07 -79.24 -22.11
C PRO A 173 14.29 -80.16 -22.19
N ASP A 174 15.29 -79.90 -21.35
CA ASP A 174 16.46 -80.77 -21.20
C ASP A 174 16.00 -82.18 -20.79
N ARG A 175 16.12 -83.13 -21.71
CA ARG A 175 15.89 -84.55 -21.41
C ARG A 175 17.12 -85.10 -20.69
N PRO A 176 16.99 -85.66 -19.48
CA PRO A 176 18.02 -86.57 -18.98
C PRO A 176 18.08 -87.80 -19.89
N VAL A 177 19.30 -88.26 -20.16
CA VAL A 177 19.59 -89.33 -21.12
C VAL A 177 19.44 -90.73 -20.51
N ALA A 178 18.65 -91.57 -21.18
CA ALA A 178 18.74 -93.03 -21.30
C ALA A 178 18.87 -93.93 -20.03
N SER A 179 17.76 -94.57 -19.65
CA SER A 179 17.57 -96.05 -19.57
C SER A 179 16.11 -96.31 -19.12
N ASP A 180 15.27 -97.04 -19.86
CA ASP A 180 15.11 -98.52 -19.79
C ASP A 180 14.64 -98.95 -18.37
N ASP A 181 13.50 -99.61 -18.13
CA ASP A 181 12.59 -100.42 -18.98
C ASP A 181 11.15 -100.49 -18.36
N SER A 182 10.19 -101.04 -19.10
CA SER A 182 8.95 -101.76 -18.70
C SER A 182 8.02 -101.30 -17.55
N GLU A 183 6.77 -100.99 -17.98
CA GLU A 183 5.48 -101.52 -17.48
C GLU A 183 4.87 -101.15 -16.09
N ASP A 184 3.55 -101.35 -16.04
CA ASP A 184 2.52 -100.93 -15.06
C ASP A 184 2.87 -100.98 -13.56
N GLU A 185 2.31 -100.02 -12.80
CA GLU A 185 1.94 -100.28 -11.40
C GLU A 185 0.55 -99.74 -11.03
N VAL A 186 -0.18 -100.58 -10.27
CA VAL A 186 -1.56 -100.37 -9.85
C VAL A 186 -1.61 -100.21 -8.33
N ASN A 187 -2.24 -99.14 -7.85
CA ASN A 187 -2.67 -98.91 -6.45
C ASN A 187 -1.61 -98.91 -5.32
N GLY A 188 -1.40 -97.71 -4.76
CA GLY A 188 -2.04 -97.37 -3.48
C GLY A 188 -1.30 -97.64 -2.17
N HIS A 189 -0.72 -96.57 -1.59
CA HIS A 189 -1.09 -96.06 -0.26
C HIS A 189 -0.46 -94.66 -0.02
N PRO A 190 -0.98 -93.82 0.90
CA PRO A 190 -0.60 -92.42 1.01
C PRO A 190 0.69 -92.25 1.84
N VAL A 191 1.76 -91.80 1.20
CA VAL A 191 2.97 -91.35 1.90
C VAL A 191 2.78 -89.89 2.31
N VAL A 192 2.83 -89.64 3.62
CA VAL A 192 2.88 -88.30 4.22
C VAL A 192 4.01 -87.50 3.56
N PRO A 193 3.80 -86.24 3.12
CA PRO A 193 4.88 -85.43 2.57
C PRO A 193 5.93 -85.16 3.64
N GLN A 194 6.99 -85.97 3.68
CA GLN A 194 8.21 -85.62 4.41
C GLN A 194 8.77 -84.35 3.77
N VAL A 195 8.61 -83.23 4.47
CA VAL A 195 9.30 -82.00 4.13
C VAL A 195 10.79 -82.25 4.33
N GLN A 196 11.52 -82.47 3.22
CA GLN A 196 12.97 -82.67 3.24
C GLN A 196 13.70 -81.34 3.51
N THR A 197 13.65 -80.85 4.74
CA THR A 197 14.50 -79.76 5.23
C THR A 197 15.91 -80.26 5.54
N SER A 198 16.63 -80.69 4.50
CA SER A 198 18.08 -80.87 4.55
C SER A 198 18.67 -80.82 3.15
N LEU A 199 19.12 -79.62 2.75
CA LEU A 199 20.08 -79.51 1.65
C LEU A 199 21.38 -80.26 2.03
N PRO A 200 22.13 -80.80 1.04
CA PRO A 200 23.36 -81.53 1.30
C PRO A 200 24.39 -80.66 2.06
N PRO A 201 25.13 -81.24 3.03
CA PRO A 201 26.04 -80.47 3.90
C PRO A 201 27.27 -79.87 3.19
N SER A 202 27.44 -80.10 1.88
CA SER A 202 28.51 -79.56 1.05
C SER A 202 28.22 -78.20 0.40
N GLN A 203 27.02 -77.63 0.59
CA GLN A 203 26.61 -76.33 0.02
C GLN A 203 26.22 -75.28 1.07
N GLN A 204 26.64 -75.43 2.32
CA GLN A 204 26.50 -74.36 3.32
C GLN A 204 27.56 -73.29 3.08
N ASP A 205 27.18 -72.20 2.41
CA ASP A 205 28.05 -71.02 2.28
C ASP A 205 28.40 -70.48 3.68
N PRO A 206 29.68 -70.42 4.08
CA PRO A 206 30.07 -69.83 5.37
C PRO A 206 29.70 -68.35 5.51
N LYS A 207 29.29 -67.68 4.42
CA LYS A 207 28.74 -66.32 4.43
C LYS A 207 27.21 -66.26 4.47
N PHE A 208 26.49 -67.38 4.45
CA PHE A 208 25.02 -67.43 4.48
C PHE A 208 24.42 -66.54 5.59
N PHE A 209 24.91 -66.67 6.83
CA PHE A 209 24.47 -65.84 7.95
C PHE A 209 24.85 -64.37 7.80
N ASN A 210 26.00 -64.06 7.17
CA ASN A 210 26.37 -62.67 6.86
C ASN A 210 25.47 -62.07 5.78
N SER A 211 25.08 -62.84 4.77
CA SER A 211 24.10 -62.41 3.74
C SER A 211 22.74 -62.16 4.36
N ILE A 212 22.25 -63.06 5.21
CA ILE A 212 20.98 -62.86 5.94
C ILE A 212 21.06 -61.62 6.84
N GLN A 213 22.20 -61.37 7.49
CA GLN A 213 22.39 -60.17 8.30
C GLN A 213 22.45 -58.89 7.45
N GLU A 214 23.14 -58.89 6.31
CA GLU A 214 23.13 -57.77 5.36
C GLU A 214 21.74 -57.51 4.76
N ASP A 215 20.97 -58.57 4.45
CA ASP A 215 19.60 -58.46 3.94
C ASP A 215 18.64 -57.94 5.02
N ALA A 216 18.72 -58.46 6.25
CA ALA A 216 17.94 -57.96 7.39
C ALA A 216 18.26 -56.48 7.69
N GLU A 217 19.54 -56.10 7.62
CA GLU A 217 19.96 -54.70 7.73
C GLU A 217 19.45 -53.85 6.56
N GLN A 218 19.42 -54.37 5.33
CA GLN A 218 18.85 -53.65 4.17
C GLN A 218 17.34 -53.46 4.31
N ILE A 219 16.61 -54.46 4.78
CA ILE A 219 15.18 -54.39 5.05
C ILE A 219 14.91 -53.31 6.11
N LEU A 220 15.61 -53.33 7.25
CA LEU A 220 15.49 -52.31 8.30
C LEU A 220 15.83 -50.90 7.81
N LYS A 221 16.86 -50.76 6.96
CA LYS A 221 17.21 -49.45 6.35
C LYS A 221 16.12 -48.97 5.39
N HIS A 222 15.55 -49.86 4.58
CA HIS A 222 14.47 -49.53 3.65
C HIS A 222 13.18 -49.17 4.38
N GLU A 223 12.78 -49.97 5.38
CA GLU A 223 11.60 -49.75 6.21
C GLU A 223 11.70 -48.42 6.97
N LYS A 224 12.86 -48.12 7.58
CA LYS A 224 13.10 -46.83 8.23
C LYS A 224 12.96 -45.66 7.26
N ILE A 225 13.56 -45.74 6.07
CA ILE A 225 13.44 -44.69 5.04
C ILE A 225 11.97 -44.52 4.62
N GLN A 226 11.25 -45.61 4.41
CA GLN A 226 9.84 -45.60 4.02
C GLN A 226 8.94 -45.00 5.12
N GLU A 227 9.23 -45.29 6.38
CA GLU A 227 8.51 -44.71 7.52
C GLU A 227 8.78 -43.20 7.66
N GLU A 228 10.03 -42.77 7.47
CA GLU A 228 10.45 -41.35 7.46
C GLU A 228 9.73 -40.56 6.35
N TYR A 229 9.69 -41.11 5.13
CA TYR A 229 8.92 -40.54 4.02
C TYR A 229 7.42 -40.47 4.32
N ARG A 230 6.86 -41.50 4.96
CA ARG A 230 5.44 -41.53 5.30
C ARG A 230 5.09 -40.49 6.36
N LYS A 231 5.97 -40.26 7.34
CA LYS A 231 5.86 -39.18 8.35
C LYS A 231 5.92 -37.79 7.70
N GLN A 232 6.93 -37.55 6.86
CA GLN A 232 7.08 -36.30 6.07
C GLN A 232 5.84 -36.02 5.20
N TYR A 233 5.34 -37.01 4.46
CA TYR A 233 4.16 -36.85 3.62
C TYR A 233 2.91 -36.48 4.45
N THR A 234 2.74 -37.08 5.64
CA THR A 234 1.63 -36.71 6.52
C THR A 234 1.74 -35.30 7.09
N SER A 235 2.94 -34.82 7.45
CA SER A 235 3.13 -33.44 7.91
C SER A 235 2.88 -32.43 6.78
N ASP A 236 3.43 -32.69 5.58
CA ASP A 236 3.27 -31.82 4.42
C ASP A 236 1.79 -31.76 3.98
N SER A 237 1.09 -32.90 3.99
CA SER A 237 -0.35 -32.94 3.68
C SER A 237 -1.19 -32.08 4.63
N VAL A 238 -0.85 -32.02 5.92
CA VAL A 238 -1.55 -31.19 6.91
C VAL A 238 -1.22 -29.70 6.69
N ILE A 239 0.04 -29.37 6.40
CA ILE A 239 0.45 -27.99 6.11
C ILE A 239 -0.23 -27.48 4.84
N VAL A 240 -0.25 -28.28 3.76
CA VAL A 240 -0.92 -27.93 2.49
C VAL A 240 -2.43 -27.77 2.69
N ALA A 241 -3.08 -28.63 3.48
CA ALA A 241 -4.50 -28.49 3.80
C ALA A 241 -4.80 -27.17 4.55
N LYS A 242 -3.96 -26.82 5.54
CA LYS A 242 -4.10 -25.55 6.27
C LYS A 242 -3.89 -24.34 5.35
N LEU A 243 -2.84 -24.33 4.53
CA LEU A 243 -2.57 -23.24 3.59
C LEU A 243 -3.68 -23.06 2.56
N LYS A 244 -4.34 -24.15 2.13
CA LYS A 244 -5.55 -24.07 1.28
C LYS A 244 -6.72 -23.39 2.00
N ALA A 245 -7.02 -23.78 3.23
CA ALA A 245 -8.10 -23.17 4.00
C ALA A 245 -7.83 -21.69 4.31
N ASP A 246 -6.57 -21.33 4.62
CA ASP A 246 -6.15 -19.94 4.81
C ASP A 246 -6.28 -19.13 3.50
N LEU A 247 -5.97 -19.71 2.32
CA LEU A 247 -6.18 -19.07 1.02
C LEU A 247 -7.66 -18.87 0.70
N GLU A 248 -8.49 -19.90 0.84
CA GLU A 248 -9.94 -19.85 0.58
C GLU A 248 -10.61 -18.75 1.42
N LYS A 249 -10.28 -18.67 2.72
CA LYS A 249 -10.74 -17.59 3.59
C LYS A 249 -10.28 -16.21 3.12
N LYS A 250 -9.04 -16.07 2.62
CA LYS A 250 -8.56 -14.79 2.08
C LYS A 250 -9.26 -14.42 0.77
N ASP A 251 -9.60 -15.39 -0.07
CA ASP A 251 -10.39 -15.13 -1.28
C ASP A 251 -11.83 -14.70 -0.94
N GLU A 252 -12.46 -15.27 0.10
CA GLU A 252 -13.74 -14.79 0.63
C GLU A 252 -13.66 -13.35 1.16
N GLU A 253 -12.66 -13.04 2.00
CA GLU A 253 -12.42 -11.67 2.51
C GLU A 253 -12.20 -10.67 1.34
N LEU A 254 -11.46 -11.08 0.32
CA LEU A 254 -11.15 -10.28 -0.87
C LEU A 254 -12.41 -10.04 -1.72
N GLN A 255 -13.27 -11.05 -1.89
CA GLN A 255 -14.59 -10.89 -2.53
C GLN A 255 -15.50 -9.93 -1.76
N GLN A 256 -15.59 -10.06 -0.44
CA GLN A 256 -16.39 -9.16 0.42
C GLN A 256 -15.90 -7.70 0.32
N ILE A 257 -14.58 -7.48 0.35
CA ILE A 257 -13.99 -6.15 0.21
C ILE A 257 -14.29 -5.58 -1.19
N LYS A 258 -14.15 -6.36 -2.27
CA LYS A 258 -14.49 -5.92 -3.63
C LYS A 258 -15.96 -5.51 -3.76
N ALA A 259 -16.89 -6.35 -3.29
CA ALA A 259 -18.32 -6.04 -3.32
C ALA A 259 -18.65 -4.77 -2.53
N LYS A 260 -17.99 -4.55 -1.38
CA LYS A 260 -18.15 -3.32 -0.59
C LYS A 260 -17.58 -2.09 -1.32
N VAL A 261 -16.44 -2.21 -1.99
CA VAL A 261 -15.86 -1.12 -2.81
C VAL A 261 -16.80 -0.75 -3.95
N GLU A 262 -17.31 -1.72 -4.71
CA GLU A 262 -18.27 -1.50 -5.79
C GLU A 262 -19.55 -0.81 -5.31
N SER A 263 -20.12 -1.26 -4.18
CA SER A 263 -21.28 -0.61 -3.53
C SER A 263 -20.99 0.84 -3.15
N MET A 264 -19.84 1.12 -2.54
CA MET A 264 -19.46 2.49 -2.14
C MET A 264 -19.19 3.38 -3.36
N GLU A 265 -18.63 2.85 -4.44
CA GLU A 265 -18.45 3.60 -5.69
C GLU A 265 -19.80 4.00 -6.31
N ASP A 266 -20.79 3.10 -6.31
CA ASP A 266 -22.12 3.38 -6.85
C ASP A 266 -22.92 4.35 -5.98
N GLU A 267 -22.85 4.24 -4.65
CA GLU A 267 -23.36 5.26 -3.74
C GLU A 267 -22.73 6.63 -4.02
N LEU A 268 -21.41 6.68 -4.21
CA LEU A 268 -20.66 7.91 -4.48
C LEU A 268 -21.00 8.50 -5.87
N LYS A 269 -21.22 7.69 -6.90
CA LYS A 269 -21.78 8.11 -8.20
C LYS A 269 -23.19 8.69 -8.02
N GLN A 270 -24.03 8.05 -7.21
CA GLN A 270 -25.41 8.48 -6.96
C GLN A 270 -25.48 9.80 -6.18
N VAL A 271 -24.64 9.98 -5.14
CA VAL A 271 -24.49 11.23 -4.38
C VAL A 271 -23.97 12.35 -5.27
N LYS A 272 -22.95 12.10 -6.11
CA LYS A 272 -22.47 13.08 -7.10
C LYS A 272 -23.58 13.52 -8.07
N LYS A 273 -24.40 12.59 -8.55
CA LYS A 273 -25.57 12.89 -9.42
C LYS A 273 -26.61 13.75 -8.69
N ARG A 274 -26.97 13.41 -7.44
CA ARG A 274 -27.91 14.19 -6.62
C ARG A 274 -27.38 15.59 -6.32
N ASN A 275 -26.12 15.74 -5.92
CA ASN A 275 -25.53 17.04 -5.63
C ASN A 275 -25.44 17.92 -6.88
N LYS A 276 -25.08 17.35 -8.05
CA LYS A 276 -25.12 18.09 -9.32
C LYS A 276 -26.53 18.59 -9.65
N GLN A 277 -27.56 17.78 -9.40
CA GLN A 277 -28.95 18.19 -9.59
C GLN A 277 -29.38 19.27 -8.58
N LEU A 278 -28.97 19.15 -7.31
CA LEU A 278 -29.22 20.15 -6.27
C LEU A 278 -28.63 21.52 -6.66
N CYS A 279 -27.38 21.56 -7.13
CA CYS A 279 -26.74 22.80 -7.58
C CYS A 279 -27.51 23.48 -8.73
N VAL A 280 -28.07 22.71 -9.67
CA VAL A 280 -28.92 23.24 -10.75
C VAL A 280 -30.22 23.82 -10.21
N ILE A 281 -30.88 23.11 -9.28
CA ILE A 281 -32.14 23.57 -8.65
C ILE A 281 -31.91 24.86 -7.86
N LEU A 282 -30.83 24.94 -7.09
CA LEU A 282 -30.47 26.14 -6.31
C LEU A 282 -30.19 27.34 -7.23
N ALA A 283 -29.38 27.16 -8.28
CA ALA A 283 -29.10 28.21 -9.25
C ALA A 283 -30.38 28.71 -9.96
N GLN A 284 -31.27 27.79 -10.35
CA GLN A 284 -32.54 28.14 -10.99
C GLN A 284 -33.50 28.87 -10.04
N GLY A 285 -33.58 28.43 -8.78
CA GLY A 285 -34.39 29.08 -7.75
C GLY A 285 -33.90 30.51 -7.46
N GLU A 286 -32.61 30.67 -7.15
CA GLU A 286 -32.03 31.99 -6.88
C GLU A 286 -32.22 32.97 -8.03
N MET A 287 -32.03 32.54 -9.28
CA MET A 287 -32.20 33.41 -10.44
C MET A 287 -33.66 33.81 -10.65
N LYS A 288 -34.61 32.90 -10.40
CA LYS A 288 -36.05 33.18 -10.49
C LYS A 288 -36.47 34.22 -9.45
N ASP A 289 -36.05 34.03 -8.20
CA ASP A 289 -36.41 34.94 -7.10
C ASP A 289 -35.79 36.33 -7.30
N LYS A 290 -34.51 36.40 -7.72
CA LYS A 290 -33.84 37.66 -8.08
C LYS A 290 -34.56 38.39 -9.23
N ALA A 291 -35.01 37.66 -10.27
CA ALA A 291 -35.76 38.25 -11.37
C ALA A 291 -37.13 38.78 -10.94
N GLN A 292 -37.84 38.07 -10.04
CA GLN A 292 -39.12 38.52 -9.51
C GLN A 292 -38.97 39.79 -8.65
N VAL A 293 -37.92 39.89 -7.84
CA VAL A 293 -37.63 41.11 -7.05
C VAL A 293 -37.28 42.29 -7.96
N LEU A 294 -36.53 42.07 -9.04
CA LEU A 294 -36.23 43.14 -10.01
C LEU A 294 -37.50 43.70 -10.67
N LEU A 295 -38.43 42.83 -11.10
CA LEU A 295 -39.71 43.28 -11.66
C LEU A 295 -40.53 44.12 -10.66
N GLN A 296 -40.57 43.72 -9.39
CA GLN A 296 -41.24 44.51 -8.34
C GLN A 296 -40.55 45.87 -8.09
N VAL A 297 -39.23 45.93 -8.21
CA VAL A 297 -38.48 47.20 -8.11
C VAL A 297 -38.79 48.12 -9.30
N ASP A 298 -38.88 47.58 -10.51
CA ASP A 298 -39.24 48.34 -11.72
C ASP A 298 -40.69 48.87 -11.63
N GLU A 299 -41.64 48.03 -11.22
CA GLU A 299 -43.05 48.42 -10.97
C GLU A 299 -43.16 49.53 -9.90
N LEU A 300 -42.48 49.36 -8.76
CA LEU A 300 -42.47 50.37 -7.70
C LEU A 300 -41.77 51.67 -8.14
N THR A 301 -40.75 51.58 -9.00
CA THR A 301 -40.07 52.76 -9.54
C THR A 301 -41.00 53.53 -10.47
N ALA A 302 -41.71 52.84 -11.38
CA ALA A 302 -42.69 53.46 -12.27
C ALA A 302 -43.81 54.18 -11.49
N VAL A 303 -44.39 53.53 -10.47
CA VAL A 303 -45.41 54.14 -9.61
C VAL A 303 -44.85 55.32 -8.81
N LYS A 304 -43.61 55.22 -8.31
CA LYS A 304 -42.95 56.30 -7.57
C LYS A 304 -42.62 57.49 -8.47
N ASP A 305 -42.25 57.27 -9.73
CA ASP A 305 -42.01 58.34 -10.69
C ASP A 305 -43.34 59.01 -11.11
N GLU A 306 -44.40 58.25 -11.39
CA GLU A 306 -45.75 58.78 -11.64
C GLU A 306 -46.28 59.64 -10.46
N LEU A 307 -46.12 59.17 -9.22
CA LEU A 307 -46.47 59.94 -8.02
C LEU A 307 -45.58 61.18 -7.85
N THR A 308 -44.32 61.13 -8.29
CA THR A 308 -43.40 62.29 -8.23
C THR A 308 -43.85 63.36 -9.22
N ASP A 309 -44.26 62.98 -10.43
CA ASP A 309 -44.81 63.87 -11.44
C ASP A 309 -46.13 64.50 -10.97
N GLN A 310 -47.07 63.69 -10.43
CA GLN A 310 -48.32 64.20 -9.86
C GLN A 310 -48.08 65.20 -8.70
N VAL A 311 -47.10 64.94 -7.84
CA VAL A 311 -46.73 65.87 -6.76
C VAL A 311 -46.09 67.15 -7.30
N ALA A 312 -45.29 67.07 -8.36
CA ALA A 312 -44.72 68.24 -9.03
C ALA A 312 -45.82 69.11 -9.67
N ASP A 313 -46.76 68.51 -10.40
CA ASP A 313 -47.90 69.18 -11.02
C ASP A 313 -48.80 69.86 -9.97
N LEU A 314 -49.22 69.13 -8.93
CA LEU A 314 -50.03 69.69 -7.84
C LEU A 314 -49.31 70.83 -7.10
N THR A 315 -47.98 70.74 -6.96
CA THR A 315 -47.18 71.83 -6.37
C THR A 315 -47.17 73.06 -7.28
N ALA A 316 -47.02 72.89 -8.60
CA ALA A 316 -47.07 73.97 -9.58
C ALA A 316 -48.46 74.64 -9.64
N GLU A 317 -49.54 73.86 -9.58
CA GLU A 317 -50.91 74.39 -9.50
C GLU A 317 -51.15 75.17 -8.19
N LEU A 318 -50.67 74.65 -7.05
CA LEU A 318 -50.75 75.33 -5.76
C LEU A 318 -50.00 76.68 -5.77
N GLU A 319 -48.80 76.75 -6.33
CA GLU A 319 -48.03 78.00 -6.50
C GLU A 319 -48.74 79.00 -7.43
N LYS A 320 -49.39 78.51 -8.49
CA LYS A 320 -50.20 79.30 -9.41
C LYS A 320 -51.45 79.88 -8.72
N GLU A 321 -52.15 79.09 -7.91
CA GLU A 321 -53.31 79.57 -7.14
C GLU A 321 -52.92 80.53 -6.01
N LYS A 322 -51.80 80.30 -5.30
CA LYS A 322 -51.24 81.29 -4.36
C LYS A 322 -50.99 82.64 -5.06
N SER A 323 -50.38 82.60 -6.24
CA SER A 323 -50.07 83.80 -7.04
C SER A 323 -51.33 84.55 -7.47
N LYS A 324 -52.36 83.84 -7.95
CA LYS A 324 -53.68 84.41 -8.26
C LYS A 324 -54.36 85.02 -7.03
N ASN A 325 -54.36 84.31 -5.90
CA ASN A 325 -54.97 84.79 -4.66
C ASN A 325 -54.28 86.07 -4.16
N HIS A 326 -52.96 86.14 -4.27
CA HIS A 326 -52.18 87.34 -3.95
C HIS A 326 -52.52 88.53 -4.87
N ALA A 327 -52.63 88.29 -6.18
CA ALA A 327 -53.05 89.31 -7.14
C ALA A 327 -54.47 89.84 -6.85
N LEU A 328 -55.45 88.94 -6.63
CA LEU A 328 -56.82 89.31 -6.29
C LEU A 328 -56.93 90.06 -4.96
N LYS A 329 -56.13 89.70 -3.95
CA LYS A 329 -56.00 90.49 -2.70
C LYS A 329 -55.52 91.91 -2.98
N ALA A 330 -54.45 92.06 -3.77
CA ALA A 330 -53.90 93.36 -4.11
C ALA A 330 -54.89 94.25 -4.90
N GLU A 331 -55.73 93.68 -5.77
CA GLU A 331 -56.81 94.40 -6.43
C GLU A 331 -57.94 94.79 -5.46
N LEU A 332 -58.34 93.87 -4.58
CA LEU A 332 -59.39 94.09 -3.59
C LEU A 332 -59.01 95.18 -2.58
N ASP A 333 -57.73 95.27 -2.19
CA ASP A 333 -57.24 96.34 -1.32
C ASP A 333 -57.13 97.69 -2.05
N LYS A 334 -56.75 97.74 -3.33
CA LYS A 334 -56.86 98.96 -4.19
C LYS A 334 -58.31 99.45 -4.31
N LEU A 335 -59.27 98.55 -4.41
CA LEU A 335 -60.70 98.90 -4.46
C LEU A 335 -61.23 99.44 -3.12
N LYS A 336 -60.71 98.96 -1.99
CA LYS A 336 -61.04 99.51 -0.66
C LYS A 336 -60.51 100.92 -0.47
N THR A 337 -59.24 101.18 -0.83
CA THR A 337 -58.64 102.52 -0.68
C THR A 337 -59.35 103.55 -1.56
N ASN A 338 -59.69 103.20 -2.81
CA ASN A 338 -60.49 104.07 -3.69
C ASN A 338 -61.92 104.35 -3.18
N LYS A 339 -62.48 103.52 -2.29
CA LYS A 339 -63.81 103.75 -1.68
C LYS A 339 -63.79 104.63 -0.43
N HIS A 340 -62.63 104.86 0.20
CA HIS A 340 -62.48 105.75 1.36
C HIS A 340 -61.99 107.17 0.99
N GLY A 341 -61.79 107.45 -0.30
CA GLY A 341 -61.27 108.74 -0.81
C GLY A 341 -62.32 109.63 -1.50
N LYS A 342 -63.59 109.56 -1.10
CA LYS A 342 -64.69 110.43 -1.58
C LYS A 342 -65.52 110.94 -0.43
#